data_AF-A0A423SN62-F1
#
_entry.id   AF-A0A423SN62-F1
#
_cell.length_a   1.000
_cell.length_b   1.000
_cell.length_c   1.000
_cell.angle_alpha   90.00
_cell.angle_beta   90.00
_cell.angle_gamma   90.00
#
_symmetry.space_group_name_H-M   'P 1'
#
loop_
_entity.id
_entity.type
_entity.pdbx_description
1 polymer ?
#
loop_
_entity_poly.entity_id
_entity_poly.type
_entity_poly.pdbx_seq_one_letter_code
_entity_poly.pdbx_strand_id
1 'polypeptide(L)'
;MKNGQEEVGKASITDLISSVKKIANITTRSQKGSGVFVESSPFGSLSPDVFLNSLSYGIISNVCGRNGDVLLTDARCIMGSEGAPVFSDNEKRNLCGLVISPFCWRQGEWLGLTLVASACTILTVLMHHLKSDFHEENSLEFTKNVESDQQSTKQLHEVSNGISSLMFDDKSSVVSLQLCEKMLKKSMNEGFAKIVDSCVVGVQCGSGWGSGVIVNKTPGIIITCAHVIGPANSGAVKIVLADGSNHQGQVVFKTRPATLTTQNTGTCRQGKSVWDLAIIATAKSLPSSLPLATEIHPKGWPVVVAGYGVFSPRYLPTPTLSRGIISKTINFPVQSLHLSEHQSFAVEHSSLSEETNTLMISKVSEDCTDSCKIKDGFFSQSSQNIELHCGREDSKKHSIDSFADYWTVCMKNDQMIPLMMQTTCAVYAGTSGGPVIALHPQHGFQVVGIVVCNTQDTKNKASFPHINLAVPAPAIARIIEEYIISGDKNVLSYLDIESTAASQLWALGVLSKSSL
;
A
#
# COMPACT_ATOMS: atom_id res chain seq x y z
N MET A 1 -5.51 67.70 26.47
CA MET A 1 -6.09 67.43 25.14
C MET A 1 -4.96 67.15 24.16
N LYS A 2 -4.82 65.89 23.75
CA LYS A 2 -4.37 65.46 22.41
C LYS A 2 -4.65 63.95 22.36
N ASN A 3 -5.82 63.61 21.84
CA ASN A 3 -6.19 62.23 21.53
C ASN A 3 -5.34 61.80 20.34
N GLY A 4 -4.34 60.96 20.59
CA GLY A 4 -3.70 60.15 19.55
C GLY A 4 -4.60 58.95 19.27
N GLN A 5 -5.58 59.12 18.39
CA GLN A 5 -6.17 57.98 17.70
C GLN A 5 -5.27 57.72 16.48
N GLU A 6 -4.57 56.59 16.49
CA GLU A 6 -3.96 56.03 15.30
C GLU A 6 -5.06 55.83 14.24
N GLU A 7 -4.93 56.52 13.11
CA GLU A 7 -5.69 56.18 11.91
C GLU A 7 -5.22 54.81 11.41
N VAL A 8 -5.93 53.75 11.81
CA VAL A 8 -5.88 52.47 11.10
C VAL A 8 -6.44 52.73 9.70
N GLY A 9 -5.55 52.83 8.71
CA GLY A 9 -5.91 53.09 7.32
C GLY A 9 -6.96 52.10 6.83
N LYS A 10 -8.15 52.61 6.45
CA LYS A 10 -9.17 51.80 5.78
C LYS A 10 -8.64 51.43 4.40
N ALA A 11 -8.17 50.19 4.23
CA ALA A 11 -7.92 49.65 2.90
C ALA A 11 -9.20 49.75 2.06
N SER A 12 -9.12 50.30 0.85
CA SER A 12 -10.30 50.35 -0.02
C SER A 12 -10.70 48.93 -0.43
N ILE A 13 -11.99 48.70 -0.70
CA ILE A 13 -12.46 47.41 -1.25
C ILE A 13 -11.69 47.06 -2.52
N THR A 14 -11.30 48.04 -3.33
CA THR A 14 -10.45 47.88 -4.52
C THR A 14 -9.07 47.34 -4.18
N ASP A 15 -8.44 47.84 -3.11
CA ASP A 15 -7.13 47.34 -2.64
C ASP A 15 -7.23 45.90 -2.13
N LEU A 16 -8.34 45.57 -1.46
CA LEU A 16 -8.63 44.21 -1.00
C LEU A 16 -8.84 43.27 -2.19
N ILE A 17 -9.65 43.66 -3.19
CA ILE A 17 -9.84 42.90 -4.44
C ILE A 17 -8.51 42.69 -5.17
N SER A 18 -7.69 43.74 -5.27
CA SER A 18 -6.35 43.66 -5.87
C SER A 18 -5.46 42.66 -5.13
N SER A 19 -5.49 42.68 -3.79
CA SER A 19 -4.73 41.75 -2.95
C SER A 19 -5.20 40.31 -3.10
N VAL A 20 -6.51 40.07 -3.12
CA VAL A 20 -7.08 38.73 -3.34
C VAL A 20 -6.72 38.20 -4.72
N LYS A 21 -6.75 39.05 -5.78
CA LYS A 21 -6.28 38.69 -7.12
C LYS A 21 -4.79 38.31 -7.13
N LYS A 22 -3.93 39.05 -6.41
CA LYS A 22 -2.50 38.71 -6.28
C LYS A 22 -2.29 37.34 -5.61
N ILE A 23 -3.05 37.04 -4.54
CA ILE A 23 -2.97 35.75 -3.87
C ILE A 23 -3.51 34.63 -4.78
N ALA A 24 -4.59 34.88 -5.52
CA ALA A 24 -5.14 33.93 -6.48
C ALA A 24 -4.11 33.54 -7.56
N ASN A 25 -3.27 34.48 -8.01
CA ASN A 25 -2.23 34.22 -9.01
C ASN A 25 -1.13 33.25 -8.54
N ILE A 26 -0.91 33.15 -7.22
CA ILE A 26 0.05 32.21 -6.63
C ILE A 26 -0.64 30.97 -6.05
N THR A 27 -1.95 30.82 -6.24
CA THR A 27 -2.72 29.72 -5.68
C THR A 27 -2.82 28.58 -6.69
N THR A 28 -2.75 27.34 -6.22
CA THR A 28 -2.98 26.16 -7.06
C THR A 28 -3.92 25.18 -6.38
N ARG A 29 -4.71 24.44 -7.17
CA ARG A 29 -5.44 23.29 -6.65
C ARG A 29 -4.46 22.12 -6.50
N SER A 30 -4.40 21.54 -5.31
CA SER A 30 -3.64 20.31 -5.08
C SER A 30 -4.48 19.08 -5.40
N GLN A 31 -3.81 18.02 -5.81
CA GLN A 31 -4.43 16.71 -6.03
C GLN A 31 -3.89 15.72 -5.03
N LYS A 32 -4.63 14.64 -4.82
CA LYS A 32 -4.17 13.51 -4.02
C LYS A 32 -2.82 13.00 -4.56
N GLY A 33 -1.87 12.76 -3.66
CA GLY A 33 -0.50 12.38 -3.97
C GLY A 33 0.46 13.55 -4.21
N SER A 34 -0.02 14.78 -4.42
CA SER A 34 0.89 15.94 -4.57
C SER A 34 1.69 16.19 -3.29
N GLY A 35 3.00 16.44 -3.41
CA GLY A 35 3.84 16.85 -2.29
C GLY A 35 3.50 18.26 -1.80
N VAL A 36 3.58 18.49 -0.49
CA VAL A 36 3.32 19.80 0.14
C VAL A 36 4.26 20.09 1.31
N PHE A 37 4.48 21.38 1.55
CA PHE A 37 5.14 21.90 2.75
C PHE A 37 4.16 22.73 3.56
N VAL A 38 4.31 22.70 4.88
CA VAL A 38 3.67 23.62 5.80
C VAL A 38 4.75 24.40 6.52
N GLU A 39 4.71 25.73 6.42
CA GLU A 39 5.58 26.63 7.16
C GLU A 39 4.79 27.23 8.31
N SER A 40 5.20 26.96 9.54
CA SER A 40 4.42 27.28 10.74
C SER A 40 5.33 27.71 11.89
N SER A 41 4.73 28.27 12.94
CA SER A 41 5.44 28.67 14.17
C SER A 41 4.86 27.98 15.39
N PRO A 42 4.97 26.64 15.47
CA PRO A 42 4.36 25.88 16.54
C PRO A 42 4.89 26.34 17.89
N PHE A 43 4.04 26.51 18.89
CA PHE A 43 4.46 27.05 20.19
C PHE A 43 5.25 28.38 20.10
N GLY A 44 5.05 29.17 19.04
CA GLY A 44 5.84 30.37 18.78
C GLY A 44 5.77 31.41 19.90
N SER A 45 4.71 31.42 20.71
CA SER A 45 4.59 32.27 21.89
C SER A 45 5.47 31.83 23.08
N LEU A 46 5.91 30.56 23.12
CA LEU A 46 6.76 30.02 24.17
C LEU A 46 8.25 30.22 23.87
N SER A 47 8.66 29.99 22.62
CA SER A 47 10.05 30.17 22.19
C SER A 47 10.13 30.49 20.70
N PRO A 48 9.91 31.76 20.31
CA PRO A 48 9.98 32.18 18.92
C PRO A 48 11.31 31.80 18.26
N ASP A 49 12.42 31.99 18.97
CA ASP A 49 13.78 31.71 18.47
C ASP A 49 14.00 30.25 18.05
N VAL A 50 13.20 29.31 18.59
CA VAL A 50 13.30 27.88 18.29
C VAL A 50 12.32 27.47 17.20
N PHE A 51 11.11 28.01 17.20
CA PHE A 51 10.01 27.46 16.41
C PHE A 51 9.57 28.31 15.22
N LEU A 52 10.01 29.56 15.12
CA LEU A 52 9.63 30.44 14.02
C LEU A 52 10.02 29.80 12.66
N ASN A 53 9.08 29.81 11.72
CA ASN A 53 9.25 29.30 10.35
C ASN A 53 9.71 27.82 10.28
N SER A 54 9.20 26.99 11.18
CA SER A 54 9.39 25.54 11.15
C SER A 54 8.70 24.92 9.92
N LEU A 55 9.42 24.03 9.23
CA LEU A 55 8.91 23.33 8.05
C LEU A 55 8.45 21.91 8.36
N SER A 56 7.26 21.56 7.90
CA SER A 56 6.76 20.18 7.84
C SER A 56 6.50 19.79 6.39
N TYR A 57 6.80 18.53 6.04
CA TYR A 57 6.66 18.01 4.69
C TYR A 57 5.78 16.76 4.67
N GLY A 58 4.98 16.61 3.61
CA GLY A 58 4.15 15.44 3.39
C GLY A 58 3.54 15.45 2.00
N ILE A 59 2.48 14.68 1.83
CA ILE A 59 1.67 14.62 0.61
C ILE A 59 0.21 14.93 0.92
N ILE A 60 -0.54 15.37 -0.07
CA ILE A 60 -2.00 15.38 0.01
C ILE A 60 -2.49 13.93 0.05
N SER A 61 -2.82 13.47 1.25
CA SER A 61 -3.32 12.14 1.55
C SER A 61 -4.68 11.87 0.93
N ASN A 62 -5.57 12.87 0.95
CA ASN A 62 -6.88 12.79 0.30
C ASN A 62 -7.48 14.20 0.06
N VAL A 63 -8.50 14.26 -0.80
CA VAL A 63 -9.23 15.48 -1.15
C VAL A 63 -10.73 15.21 -1.01
N CYS A 64 -11.45 16.10 -0.33
CA CYS A 64 -12.88 15.99 -0.06
C CYS A 64 -13.64 17.27 -0.44
N GLY A 65 -14.94 17.13 -0.71
CA GLY A 65 -15.81 18.20 -1.20
C GLY A 65 -15.91 18.21 -2.72
N ARG A 66 -17.01 18.78 -3.24
CA ARG A 66 -17.30 18.79 -4.69
C ARG A 66 -16.20 19.46 -5.51
N ASN A 67 -15.51 20.42 -4.90
CA ASN A 67 -14.44 21.19 -5.51
C ASN A 67 -13.09 21.00 -4.80
N GLY A 68 -12.90 19.90 -4.08
CA GLY A 68 -11.69 19.69 -3.28
C GLY A 68 -11.52 20.79 -2.23
N ASP A 69 -12.62 21.14 -1.58
CA ASP A 69 -12.74 22.24 -0.63
C ASP A 69 -11.92 21.98 0.64
N VAL A 70 -11.75 20.70 0.97
CA VAL A 70 -11.03 20.22 2.14
C VAL A 70 -9.93 19.28 1.68
N LEU A 71 -8.70 19.56 2.09
CA LEU A 71 -7.55 18.72 1.84
C LEU A 71 -7.14 18.03 3.15
N LEU A 72 -6.69 16.79 3.02
CA LEU A 72 -6.09 16.02 4.11
C LEU A 72 -4.64 15.75 3.73
N THR A 73 -3.70 16.09 4.60
CA THR A 73 -2.26 15.87 4.37
C THR A 73 -1.62 15.12 5.52
N ASP A 74 -0.61 14.31 5.23
CA ASP A 74 0.25 13.69 6.23
C ASP A 74 1.47 14.55 6.59
N ALA A 75 1.53 15.79 6.09
CA ALA A 75 2.40 16.83 6.62
C ALA A 75 1.98 17.12 8.07
N ARG A 76 2.76 16.60 9.02
CA ARG A 76 2.42 16.58 10.43
C ARG A 76 2.70 17.95 11.03
N CYS A 77 1.64 18.63 11.41
CA CYS A 77 1.72 19.91 12.09
C CYS A 77 1.43 19.73 13.57
N ILE A 78 1.93 20.64 14.40
CA ILE A 78 1.72 20.63 15.85
C ILE A 78 1.04 21.92 16.35
N MET A 79 0.87 22.13 17.66
CA MET A 79 -0.06 23.14 18.20
C MET A 79 0.52 24.52 17.94
N GLY A 80 -0.33 25.45 17.52
CA GLY A 80 0.11 26.76 17.02
C GLY A 80 0.47 26.75 15.54
N SER A 81 0.10 25.71 14.79
CA SER A 81 0.20 25.69 13.32
C SER A 81 -1.12 26.08 12.63
N GLU A 82 -2.18 26.33 13.39
CA GLU A 82 -3.47 26.79 12.87
C GLU A 82 -3.31 28.11 12.09
N GLY A 83 -3.90 28.18 10.89
CA GLY A 83 -3.76 29.32 9.98
C GLY A 83 -2.46 29.36 9.17
N ALA A 84 -1.54 28.40 9.38
CA ALA A 84 -0.31 28.31 8.60
C ALA A 84 -0.59 28.06 7.10
N PRO A 85 0.18 28.67 6.20
CA PRO A 85 0.08 28.40 4.77
C PRO A 85 0.61 27.01 4.43
N VAL A 86 -0.08 26.37 3.48
CA VAL A 86 0.32 25.10 2.88
C VAL A 86 0.75 25.39 1.45
N PHE A 87 1.97 25.02 1.09
CA PHE A 87 2.55 25.26 -0.23
C PHE A 87 2.77 23.95 -0.99
N SER A 88 2.66 23.99 -2.31
CA SER A 88 2.99 22.85 -3.18
C SER A 88 4.49 22.60 -3.23
N ASP A 89 4.90 21.34 -3.26
CA ASP A 89 6.27 20.88 -3.54
C ASP A 89 6.57 20.99 -5.05
N ASN A 90 6.59 22.23 -5.54
CA ASN A 90 7.06 22.58 -6.89
C ASN A 90 7.94 23.83 -6.83
N GLU A 91 8.59 24.16 -7.94
CA GLU A 91 9.52 25.30 -8.01
C GLU A 91 8.86 26.63 -7.63
N LYS A 92 7.57 26.80 -7.95
CA LYS A 92 6.82 28.04 -7.70
C LYS A 92 6.31 28.18 -6.26
N ARG A 93 6.30 27.09 -5.47
CA ARG A 93 5.73 27.03 -4.11
C ARG A 93 4.35 27.70 -4.03
N ASN A 94 3.46 27.33 -4.95
CA ASN A 94 2.12 27.89 -4.99
C ASN A 94 1.35 27.57 -3.70
N LEU A 95 0.52 28.51 -3.26
CA LEU A 95 -0.38 28.36 -2.12
C LEU A 95 -1.47 27.33 -2.43
N CYS A 96 -1.56 26.30 -1.62
CA CYS A 96 -2.56 25.23 -1.72
C CYS A 96 -3.73 25.46 -0.76
N GLY A 97 -3.45 25.97 0.43
CA GLY A 97 -4.45 26.08 1.48
C GLY A 97 -3.93 26.65 2.78
N LEU A 98 -4.80 26.64 3.78
CA LEU A 98 -4.50 27.05 5.16
C LEU A 98 -4.80 25.89 6.11
N VAL A 99 -3.91 25.65 7.07
CA VAL A 99 -4.11 24.66 8.12
C VAL A 99 -5.34 25.04 8.97
N ILE A 100 -6.34 24.16 9.01
CA ILE A 100 -7.51 24.30 9.89
C ILE A 100 -7.22 23.62 11.22
N SER A 101 -6.76 22.36 11.17
CA SER A 101 -6.58 21.53 12.35
C SER A 101 -5.34 20.64 12.18
N PRO A 102 -4.22 20.99 12.84
CA PRO A 102 -2.99 20.19 12.83
C PRO A 102 -3.10 18.90 13.67
N PHE A 103 -4.10 18.82 14.57
CA PHE A 103 -4.35 17.65 15.42
C PHE A 103 -5.69 17.01 15.14
N CYS A 104 -5.71 16.11 14.16
CA CYS A 104 -6.84 15.19 14.08
C CYS A 104 -6.66 14.11 15.17
N TRP A 105 -7.38 14.26 16.28
CA TRP A 105 -7.56 13.19 17.26
C TRP A 105 -8.79 12.37 16.90
N ARG A 106 -8.68 11.06 16.97
CA ARG A 106 -9.84 10.18 16.83
C ARG A 106 -9.67 8.97 17.73
N GLN A 107 -10.72 8.67 18.50
CA GLN A 107 -10.74 7.51 19.42
C GLN A 107 -9.54 7.47 20.39
N GLY A 108 -9.07 8.64 20.84
CA GLY A 108 -7.95 8.74 21.77
C GLY A 108 -6.55 8.61 21.14
N GLU A 109 -6.47 8.57 19.80
CA GLU A 109 -5.20 8.47 19.07
C GLU A 109 -4.92 9.73 18.26
N TRP A 110 -3.65 10.16 18.24
CA TRP A 110 -3.18 11.19 17.34
C TRP A 110 -2.97 10.58 15.95
N LEU A 111 -3.74 11.05 14.98
CA LEU A 111 -3.67 10.52 13.62
C LEU A 111 -2.44 11.04 12.87
N GLY A 112 -1.83 12.17 13.22
CA GLY A 112 -0.76 12.74 12.39
C GLY A 112 -1.22 13.07 10.97
N LEU A 113 -2.53 13.35 10.80
CA LEU A 113 -3.11 13.95 9.60
C LEU A 113 -3.53 15.37 9.94
N THR A 114 -3.25 16.29 9.01
CA THR A 114 -3.58 17.72 9.13
C THR A 114 -4.73 18.05 8.17
N LEU A 115 -5.76 18.70 8.70
CA LEU A 115 -6.89 19.19 7.91
C LEU A 115 -6.58 20.59 7.36
N VAL A 116 -6.82 20.80 6.08
CA VAL A 116 -6.47 22.03 5.36
C VAL A 116 -7.68 22.52 4.56
N ALA A 117 -7.94 23.82 4.64
CA ALA A 117 -8.93 24.50 3.80
C ALA A 117 -8.27 24.86 2.48
N SER A 118 -8.90 24.52 1.36
CA SER A 118 -8.39 24.88 0.04
C SER A 118 -8.33 26.40 -0.13
N ALA A 119 -7.17 26.92 -0.52
CA ALA A 119 -7.00 28.34 -0.82
C ALA A 119 -7.89 28.74 -2.00
N CYS A 120 -8.07 27.87 -3.00
CA CYS A 120 -9.00 28.11 -4.11
C CYS A 120 -10.42 28.35 -3.60
N THR A 121 -10.91 27.51 -2.68
CA THR A 121 -12.26 27.65 -2.12
C THR A 121 -12.39 28.92 -1.28
N ILE A 122 -11.41 29.20 -0.42
CA ILE A 122 -11.39 30.43 0.40
C ILE A 122 -11.46 31.67 -0.50
N LEU A 123 -10.58 31.76 -1.50
CA LEU A 123 -10.50 32.91 -2.39
C LEU A 123 -11.75 33.05 -3.27
N THR A 124 -12.36 31.93 -3.69
CA THR A 124 -13.62 31.95 -4.44
C THR A 124 -14.75 32.55 -3.61
N VAL A 125 -14.90 32.11 -2.35
CA VAL A 125 -15.91 32.65 -1.43
C VAL A 125 -15.65 34.12 -1.12
N LEU A 126 -14.40 34.50 -0.84
CA LEU A 126 -14.03 35.89 -0.59
C LEU A 126 -14.33 36.79 -1.80
N MET A 127 -13.93 36.38 -3.01
CA MET A 127 -14.21 37.16 -4.22
C MET A 127 -15.70 37.27 -4.52
N HIS A 128 -16.48 36.23 -4.24
CA HIS A 128 -17.93 36.29 -4.39
C HIS A 128 -18.54 37.35 -3.47
N HIS A 129 -18.12 37.40 -2.20
CA HIS A 129 -18.62 38.41 -1.26
C HIS A 129 -18.14 39.84 -1.59
N LEU A 130 -16.88 39.99 -1.99
CA LEU A 130 -16.34 41.30 -2.38
C LEU A 130 -16.98 41.87 -3.65
N LYS A 131 -17.51 41.00 -4.52
CA LYS A 131 -18.29 41.39 -5.71
C LYS A 131 -19.78 41.50 -5.43
N SER A 132 -20.36 40.77 -4.48
CA SER A 132 -21.77 40.99 -4.12
C SER A 132 -22.00 42.40 -3.55
N ASP A 133 -20.96 42.98 -2.94
CA ASP A 133 -20.97 44.36 -2.45
C ASP A 133 -20.66 45.38 -3.57
N PHE A 134 -20.33 44.94 -4.79
CA PHE A 134 -19.93 45.78 -5.92
C PHE A 134 -20.46 45.21 -7.25
N HIS A 135 -21.51 45.80 -7.83
CA HIS A 135 -22.04 45.39 -9.14
C HIS A 135 -20.98 45.57 -10.26
N GLU A 136 -20.17 44.55 -10.53
CA GLU A 136 -19.44 44.40 -11.79
C GLU A 136 -19.25 42.92 -12.14
N GLU A 137 -19.80 42.55 -13.30
CA GLU A 137 -19.61 41.26 -13.96
C GLU A 137 -18.15 41.11 -14.41
N ASN A 138 -17.45 40.11 -13.87
CA ASN A 138 -16.35 39.44 -14.56
C ASN A 138 -16.03 38.13 -13.84
N SER A 139 -16.27 37.01 -14.51
CA SER A 139 -15.98 35.66 -14.05
C SER A 139 -14.49 35.49 -13.74
N LEU A 140 -14.12 35.00 -12.56
CA LEU A 140 -12.75 34.56 -12.31
C LEU A 140 -12.54 33.21 -12.99
N GLU A 141 -11.75 33.19 -14.05
CA GLU A 141 -11.12 31.95 -14.51
C GLU A 141 -9.91 31.69 -13.62
N PHE A 142 -10.06 30.76 -12.67
CA PHE A 142 -8.89 30.12 -12.07
C PHE A 142 -8.19 29.34 -13.17
N THR A 143 -6.90 29.58 -13.37
CA THR A 143 -6.09 28.82 -14.34
C THR A 143 -6.21 27.34 -14.02
N LYS A 144 -6.97 26.63 -14.86
CA LYS A 144 -6.95 25.17 -14.92
C LYS A 144 -5.58 24.78 -15.45
N ASN A 145 -4.56 24.80 -14.61
CA ASN A 145 -3.37 23.99 -14.84
C ASN A 145 -3.70 22.54 -14.48
N VAL A 146 -4.71 22.00 -15.16
CA VAL A 146 -4.82 20.57 -15.41
C VAL A 146 -4.46 20.49 -16.89
N GLU A 147 -3.18 20.32 -17.18
CA GLU A 147 -2.82 19.78 -18.48
C GLU A 147 -3.63 18.49 -18.66
N SER A 148 -4.57 18.53 -19.58
CA SER A 148 -5.40 17.39 -19.93
C SER A 148 -4.52 16.39 -20.66
N ASP A 149 -3.85 15.52 -19.92
CA ASP A 149 -3.05 14.41 -20.45
C ASP A 149 -3.95 13.32 -21.02
N GLN A 150 -4.51 13.59 -22.20
CA GLN A 150 -5.06 12.57 -23.09
C GLN A 150 -3.95 11.73 -23.77
N GLN A 151 -2.67 11.98 -23.46
CA GLN A 151 -1.50 11.20 -23.92
C GLN A 151 -0.97 10.17 -22.90
N SER A 152 -1.57 10.08 -21.72
CA SER A 152 -1.08 9.30 -20.55
C SER A 152 -0.93 7.78 -20.77
N THR A 153 -1.53 7.19 -21.81
CA THR A 153 -1.38 5.76 -22.12
C THR A 153 -0.27 5.45 -23.13
N LYS A 154 0.22 6.46 -23.89
CA LYS A 154 1.34 6.28 -24.84
C LYS A 154 2.71 6.62 -24.25
N GLN A 155 2.80 7.55 -23.29
CA GLN A 155 4.07 7.98 -22.68
C GLN A 155 4.68 7.00 -21.68
N LEU A 156 3.89 6.15 -21.03
CA LEU A 156 4.42 5.11 -20.12
C LEU A 156 5.32 4.09 -20.85
N HIS A 157 5.12 3.90 -22.16
CA HIS A 157 5.96 3.02 -22.98
C HIS A 157 7.31 3.66 -23.37
N GLU A 158 7.38 4.99 -23.46
CA GLU A 158 8.61 5.75 -23.76
C GLU A 158 9.49 5.95 -22.52
N VAL A 159 8.88 6.12 -21.34
CA VAL A 159 9.63 6.16 -20.06
C VAL A 159 10.34 4.83 -19.80
N SER A 160 9.73 3.70 -20.16
CA SER A 160 10.35 2.38 -20.05
C SER A 160 11.58 2.20 -20.96
N ASN A 161 11.55 2.79 -22.17
CA ASN A 161 12.66 2.71 -23.14
C ASN A 161 13.86 3.60 -22.77
N GLY A 162 13.65 4.71 -22.03
CA GLY A 162 14.74 5.54 -21.52
C GLY A 162 15.49 4.93 -20.33
N ILE A 163 14.88 3.96 -19.64
CA ILE A 163 15.42 3.33 -18.42
C ILE A 163 16.39 2.19 -18.75
N SER A 164 16.25 1.54 -19.91
CA SER A 164 17.14 0.44 -20.35
C SER A 164 18.60 0.88 -20.56
N SER A 165 18.87 2.19 -20.68
CA SER A 165 20.21 2.74 -20.92
C SER A 165 21.04 2.96 -19.65
N LEU A 166 20.46 2.81 -18.45
CA LEU A 166 21.19 2.99 -17.18
C LEU A 166 21.45 1.61 -16.57
N MET A 167 22.51 0.97 -17.06
CA MET A 167 23.07 -0.22 -16.41
C MET A 167 23.46 0.15 -14.97
N PHE A 168 22.84 -0.52 -14.01
CA PHE A 168 23.15 -0.37 -12.59
C PHE A 168 24.50 -1.04 -12.32
N ASP A 169 25.53 -0.23 -12.12
CA ASP A 169 26.77 -0.69 -11.50
C ASP A 169 26.57 -0.68 -9.98
N ASP A 170 26.94 -1.78 -9.33
CA ASP A 170 26.57 -2.22 -7.97
C ASP A 170 27.24 -1.40 -6.85
N LYS A 171 27.58 -0.13 -7.09
CA LYS A 171 28.49 0.66 -6.23
C LYS A 171 27.95 1.98 -5.66
N SER A 172 26.64 2.25 -5.68
CA SER A 172 26.10 3.36 -4.86
C SER A 172 24.61 3.21 -4.54
N SER A 173 24.30 2.53 -3.45
CA SER A 173 22.94 2.40 -2.89
C SER A 173 22.26 3.75 -2.60
N VAL A 174 23.03 4.80 -2.32
CA VAL A 174 22.53 6.14 -2.01
C VAL A 174 22.02 6.86 -3.27
N VAL A 175 22.71 6.72 -4.40
CA VAL A 175 22.31 7.34 -5.68
C VAL A 175 21.01 6.70 -6.19
N SER A 176 20.87 5.38 -6.04
CA SER A 176 19.65 4.65 -6.41
C SER A 176 18.43 5.11 -5.61
N LEU A 177 18.57 5.34 -4.29
CA LEU A 177 17.48 5.84 -3.45
C LEU A 177 17.06 7.27 -3.81
N GLN A 178 18.02 8.16 -4.05
CA GLN A 178 17.72 9.54 -4.48
C GLN A 178 17.04 9.58 -5.85
N LEU A 179 17.48 8.74 -6.78
CA LEU A 179 16.85 8.61 -8.09
C LEU A 179 15.42 8.05 -7.95
N CYS A 180 15.23 7.00 -7.15
CA CYS A 180 13.90 6.43 -6.88
C CYS A 180 12.98 7.43 -6.20
N GLU A 181 13.49 8.25 -5.28
CA GLU A 181 12.70 9.32 -4.66
C GLU A 181 12.30 10.38 -5.69
N LYS A 182 13.21 10.80 -6.57
CA LYS A 182 12.90 11.72 -7.67
C LYS A 182 11.87 11.13 -8.64
N MET A 183 12.01 9.85 -9.00
CA MET A 183 11.07 9.14 -9.87
C MET A 183 9.70 8.99 -9.21
N LEU A 184 9.64 8.67 -7.92
CA LEU A 184 8.40 8.62 -7.15
C LEU A 184 7.75 10.00 -7.09
N LYS A 185 8.50 11.05 -6.77
CA LYS A 185 7.98 12.44 -6.77
C LYS A 185 7.40 12.82 -8.12
N LYS A 186 8.09 12.50 -9.21
CA LYS A 186 7.60 12.72 -10.57
C LYS A 186 6.31 11.93 -10.84
N SER A 187 6.32 10.63 -10.55
CA SER A 187 5.17 9.74 -10.81
C SER A 187 3.95 10.06 -9.93
N MET A 188 4.18 10.55 -8.70
CA MET A 188 3.13 11.04 -7.79
C MET A 188 2.36 12.21 -8.40
N ASN A 189 3.03 13.04 -9.21
CA ASN A 189 2.42 14.13 -9.96
C ASN A 189 1.77 13.66 -11.27
N GLU A 190 2.21 12.52 -11.85
CA GLU A 190 1.78 11.98 -13.14
C GLU A 190 0.80 10.79 -13.00
N GLY A 191 -0.21 10.92 -12.13
CA GLY A 191 -1.34 9.98 -12.10
C GLY A 191 -1.20 8.74 -11.19
N PHE A 192 -0.17 8.66 -10.35
CA PHE A 192 -0.05 7.61 -9.33
C PHE A 192 -1.31 7.44 -8.49
N ALA A 193 -1.90 8.54 -8.00
CA ALA A 193 -3.08 8.47 -7.14
C ALA A 193 -4.26 7.78 -7.86
N LYS A 194 -4.41 8.00 -9.17
CA LYS A 194 -5.43 7.35 -10.00
C LYS A 194 -5.19 5.85 -10.13
N ILE A 195 -3.92 5.44 -10.30
CA ILE A 195 -3.54 4.01 -10.31
C ILE A 195 -3.91 3.39 -8.95
N VAL A 196 -3.50 4.01 -7.85
CA VAL A 196 -3.81 3.51 -6.50
C VAL A 196 -5.32 3.45 -6.25
N ASP A 197 -6.07 4.47 -6.63
CA ASP A 197 -7.53 4.51 -6.51
C ASP A 197 -8.21 3.37 -7.29
N SER A 198 -7.63 2.97 -8.42
CA SER A 198 -8.14 1.86 -9.22
C SER A 198 -7.73 0.47 -8.70
N CYS A 199 -6.78 0.37 -7.78
CA CYS A 199 -6.23 -0.89 -7.29
C CYS A 199 -6.53 -1.16 -5.81
N VAL A 200 -6.91 -0.14 -5.03
CA VAL A 200 -7.15 -0.25 -3.59
C VAL A 200 -8.64 -0.15 -3.29
N VAL A 201 -9.13 -1.10 -2.50
CA VAL A 201 -10.55 -1.27 -2.24
C VAL A 201 -10.88 -1.19 -0.76
N GLY A 202 -12.08 -0.70 -0.44
CA GLY A 202 -12.65 -0.80 0.88
C GLY A 202 -13.28 -2.18 1.05
N VAL A 203 -12.89 -2.92 2.09
CA VAL A 203 -13.45 -4.25 2.38
C VAL A 203 -14.40 -4.10 3.56
N GLN A 204 -15.70 -4.27 3.34
CA GLN A 204 -16.73 -4.17 4.37
C GLN A 204 -17.29 -5.55 4.71
N CYS A 205 -17.21 -5.90 6.00
CA CYS A 205 -17.69 -7.16 6.57
C CYS A 205 -18.52 -6.87 7.83
N GLY A 206 -19.83 -7.08 7.76
CA GLY A 206 -20.76 -6.68 8.82
C GLY A 206 -20.72 -5.17 9.09
N SER A 207 -20.58 -4.78 10.35
CA SER A 207 -20.41 -3.38 10.77
C SER A 207 -18.96 -2.88 10.67
N GLY A 208 -17.99 -3.79 10.50
CA GLY A 208 -16.57 -3.48 10.36
C GLY A 208 -16.15 -3.20 8.93
N TRP A 209 -15.01 -2.55 8.77
CA TRP A 209 -14.35 -2.37 7.49
C TRP A 209 -12.83 -2.40 7.62
N GLY A 210 -12.16 -2.71 6.52
CA GLY A 210 -10.73 -2.60 6.32
C GLY A 210 -10.43 -2.21 4.88
N SER A 211 -9.21 -2.46 4.45
CA SER A 211 -8.73 -2.18 3.10
C SER A 211 -8.29 -3.48 2.41
N GLY A 212 -8.21 -3.45 1.09
CA GLY A 212 -7.64 -4.54 0.30
C GLY A 212 -6.95 -4.00 -0.93
N VAL A 213 -6.14 -4.86 -1.57
CA VAL A 213 -5.50 -4.56 -2.85
C VAL A 213 -5.87 -5.59 -3.90
N ILE A 214 -6.20 -5.12 -5.09
CA ILE A 214 -6.48 -5.95 -6.25
C ILE A 214 -5.14 -6.39 -6.84
N VAL A 215 -4.87 -7.70 -6.79
CA VAL A 215 -3.62 -8.29 -7.31
C VAL A 215 -3.80 -8.95 -8.67
N ASN A 216 -5.05 -9.21 -9.05
CA ASN A 216 -5.37 -9.67 -10.40
C ASN A 216 -6.75 -9.15 -10.82
N LYS A 217 -6.83 -8.59 -12.03
CA LYS A 217 -8.04 -7.95 -12.57
C LYS A 217 -9.14 -8.95 -12.95
N THR A 218 -8.77 -10.11 -13.50
CA THR A 218 -9.68 -11.13 -14.04
C THR A 218 -9.10 -12.51 -13.72
N PRO A 219 -9.72 -13.28 -12.79
CA PRO A 219 -11.12 -13.19 -12.35
C PRO A 219 -11.45 -12.07 -11.35
N GLY A 220 -10.47 -11.36 -10.80
CA GLY A 220 -10.68 -10.34 -9.78
C GLY A 220 -10.30 -10.88 -8.41
N ILE A 221 -9.00 -10.85 -8.10
CA ILE A 221 -8.43 -11.35 -6.85
C ILE A 221 -7.96 -10.18 -5.99
N ILE A 222 -8.40 -10.17 -4.75
CA ILE A 222 -8.09 -9.16 -3.75
C ILE A 222 -7.40 -9.83 -2.56
N ILE A 223 -6.32 -9.21 -2.07
CA ILE A 223 -5.69 -9.55 -0.79
C ILE A 223 -6.13 -8.54 0.27
N THR A 224 -6.44 -9.04 1.47
CA THR A 224 -6.75 -8.25 2.67
C THR A 224 -6.22 -8.98 3.91
N CYS A 225 -6.36 -8.40 5.10
CA CYS A 225 -6.10 -9.12 6.34
C CYS A 225 -7.22 -10.09 6.73
N ALA A 226 -6.85 -11.18 7.39
CA ALA A 226 -7.80 -12.18 7.89
C ALA A 226 -8.70 -11.58 8.98
N HIS A 227 -8.19 -10.72 9.86
CA HIS A 227 -9.00 -10.10 10.92
C HIS A 227 -10.06 -9.12 10.41
N VAL A 228 -9.88 -8.54 9.21
CA VAL A 228 -10.90 -7.70 8.56
C VAL A 228 -12.13 -8.53 8.22
N ILE A 229 -11.91 -9.81 7.93
CA ILE A 229 -12.95 -10.81 7.74
C ILE A 229 -13.34 -11.35 9.11
N GLY A 230 -14.48 -10.96 9.68
CA GLY A 230 -14.87 -11.40 11.03
C GLY A 230 -14.86 -12.94 11.22
N PRO A 231 -14.81 -13.43 12.48
CA PRO A 231 -14.70 -14.86 12.80
C PRO A 231 -15.88 -15.71 12.31
N ALA A 232 -17.06 -15.11 12.12
CA ALA A 232 -18.29 -15.79 11.70
C ALA A 232 -18.52 -15.80 10.17
N ASN A 233 -17.69 -15.09 9.39
CA ASN A 233 -17.97 -14.82 7.98
C ASN A 233 -16.91 -15.46 7.06
N SER A 234 -17.05 -16.75 6.79
CA SER A 234 -16.45 -17.41 5.60
C SER A 234 -17.27 -17.11 4.33
N GLY A 235 -17.94 -15.96 4.29
CA GLY A 235 -19.03 -15.64 3.36
C GLY A 235 -18.75 -14.44 2.46
N ALA A 236 -19.83 -13.92 1.84
CA ALA A 236 -19.74 -12.77 0.96
C ALA A 236 -19.38 -11.49 1.71
N VAL A 237 -18.46 -10.72 1.15
CA VAL A 237 -18.05 -9.39 1.62
C VAL A 237 -18.43 -8.33 0.60
N LYS A 238 -18.59 -7.10 1.08
CA LYS A 238 -18.84 -5.95 0.22
C LYS A 238 -17.52 -5.25 -0.09
N ILE A 239 -17.22 -5.15 -1.37
CA ILE A 239 -16.04 -4.44 -1.89
C ILE A 239 -16.50 -3.07 -2.39
N VAL A 240 -15.86 -2.01 -1.91
CA VAL A 240 -16.13 -0.62 -2.30
C VAL A 240 -14.94 -0.11 -3.12
N LEU A 241 -15.21 0.33 -4.35
CA LEU A 241 -14.20 0.93 -5.22
C LEU A 241 -14.14 2.45 -5.00
N ALA A 242 -13.07 3.08 -5.50
CA ALA A 242 -12.84 4.51 -5.33
C ALA A 242 -13.90 5.41 -6.01
N ASP A 243 -14.61 4.88 -7.00
CA ASP A 243 -15.75 5.55 -7.65
C ASP A 243 -17.06 5.44 -6.84
N GLY A 244 -17.02 4.79 -5.67
CA GLY A 244 -18.17 4.55 -4.80
C GLY A 244 -19.02 3.34 -5.20
N SER A 245 -18.69 2.64 -6.30
CA SER A 245 -19.39 1.43 -6.71
C SER A 245 -19.12 0.27 -5.75
N ASN A 246 -20.08 -0.65 -5.69
CA ASN A 246 -20.07 -1.76 -4.75
C ASN A 246 -20.11 -3.09 -5.50
N HIS A 247 -19.20 -3.99 -5.12
CA HIS A 247 -19.07 -5.33 -5.66
C HIS A 247 -19.23 -6.36 -4.56
N GLN A 248 -19.73 -7.53 -4.91
CA GLN A 248 -19.75 -8.69 -4.01
C GLN A 248 -18.45 -9.47 -4.21
N GLY A 249 -17.73 -9.71 -3.11
CA GLY A 249 -16.57 -10.60 -3.07
C GLY A 249 -16.89 -11.86 -2.28
N GLN A 250 -16.30 -12.97 -2.65
CA GLN A 250 -16.34 -14.22 -1.89
C GLN A 250 -14.95 -14.44 -1.27
N VAL A 251 -14.91 -14.67 0.04
CA VAL A 251 -13.66 -15.09 0.70
C VAL A 251 -13.35 -16.52 0.24
N VAL A 252 -12.27 -16.68 -0.53
CA VAL A 252 -11.83 -17.99 -1.06
C VAL A 252 -10.84 -18.69 -0.15
N PHE A 253 -10.09 -17.91 0.65
CA PHE A 253 -9.16 -18.40 1.63
C PHE A 253 -8.97 -17.36 2.75
N LYS A 254 -8.67 -17.85 3.94
CA LYS A 254 -8.34 -17.02 5.09
C LYS A 254 -7.43 -17.81 6.02
N THR A 255 -6.31 -17.23 6.43
CA THR A 255 -5.43 -17.84 7.44
C THR A 255 -6.13 -17.92 8.79
N ARG A 256 -5.78 -18.91 9.61
CA ARG A 256 -6.34 -19.00 10.96
C ARG A 256 -5.97 -17.75 11.75
N PRO A 257 -6.97 -17.00 12.25
CA PRO A 257 -6.75 -15.67 12.77
C PRO A 257 -5.79 -15.73 13.96
N ALA A 258 -4.70 -14.98 13.85
CA ALA A 258 -3.91 -14.58 15.00
C ALA A 258 -4.73 -13.54 15.78
N THR A 259 -5.77 -13.96 16.51
CA THR A 259 -6.52 -13.02 17.35
C THR A 259 -5.58 -12.46 18.42
N LEU A 260 -5.04 -11.27 18.17
CA LEU A 260 -4.60 -10.33 19.19
C LEU A 260 -5.86 -9.73 19.86
N THR A 261 -6.77 -10.58 20.32
CA THR A 261 -7.82 -10.10 21.23
C THR A 261 -7.12 -9.85 22.55
N THR A 262 -7.07 -8.59 22.94
CA THR A 262 -6.74 -8.14 24.28
C THR A 262 -7.75 -8.72 25.28
N GLN A 263 -7.58 -9.99 25.63
CA GLN A 263 -8.14 -10.57 26.84
C GLN A 263 -7.03 -11.38 27.48
N ASN A 264 -6.70 -10.97 28.71
CA ASN A 264 -5.75 -11.59 29.61
C ASN A 264 -5.86 -13.12 29.60
N THR A 265 -4.94 -13.80 28.92
CA THR A 265 -4.39 -15.09 29.37
C THR A 265 -3.01 -15.22 28.74
N GLY A 266 -1.97 -15.29 29.57
CA GLY A 266 -0.56 -15.44 29.19
C GLY A 266 -0.21 -16.81 28.60
N THR A 267 -1.02 -17.33 27.69
CA THR A 267 -0.71 -18.53 26.92
C THR A 267 -0.94 -18.22 25.44
N CYS A 268 0.15 -18.22 24.66
CA CYS A 268 0.05 -18.35 23.21
C CYS A 268 -0.65 -19.70 22.95
N ARG A 269 -1.94 -19.68 22.63
CA ARG A 269 -2.61 -20.91 22.16
C ARG A 269 -1.93 -21.35 20.86
N GLN A 270 -1.46 -22.60 20.82
CA GLN A 270 -1.03 -23.31 19.62
C GLN A 270 -2.09 -23.19 18.51
N GLY A 271 -1.68 -23.17 17.23
CA GLY A 271 -2.63 -23.16 16.09
C GLY A 271 -2.90 -21.82 15.40
N LYS A 272 -2.02 -20.80 15.52
CA LYS A 272 -2.19 -19.49 14.85
C LYS A 272 -1.25 -19.34 13.67
N SER A 273 -1.77 -18.78 12.59
CA SER A 273 -0.96 -18.47 11.41
C SER A 273 0.03 -17.34 11.70
N VAL A 274 1.24 -17.43 11.14
CA VAL A 274 2.27 -16.38 11.18
C VAL A 274 1.88 -15.16 10.35
N TRP A 275 0.99 -15.33 9.37
CA TRP A 275 0.47 -14.25 8.55
C TRP A 275 -1.04 -14.10 8.70
N ASP A 276 -1.49 -12.86 8.75
CA ASP A 276 -2.89 -12.48 8.90
C ASP A 276 -3.44 -12.03 7.53
N LEU A 277 -3.83 -13.00 6.70
CA LEU A 277 -4.24 -12.79 5.31
C LEU A 277 -5.57 -13.46 4.97
N ALA A 278 -6.35 -12.82 4.11
CA ALA A 278 -7.47 -13.41 3.43
C ALA A 278 -7.45 -13.04 1.94
N ILE A 279 -7.90 -14.00 1.13
CA ILE A 279 -8.01 -13.88 -0.32
C ILE A 279 -9.48 -13.83 -0.67
N ILE A 280 -9.87 -12.82 -1.44
CA ILE A 280 -11.23 -12.60 -1.91
C ILE A 280 -11.22 -12.71 -3.44
N ALA A 281 -12.16 -13.47 -3.98
CA ALA A 281 -12.44 -13.50 -5.41
C ALA A 281 -13.76 -12.79 -5.71
N THR A 282 -13.81 -12.06 -6.81
CA THR A 282 -15.05 -11.46 -7.32
C THR A 282 -15.55 -12.22 -8.55
N ALA A 283 -16.86 -12.25 -8.76
CA ALA A 283 -17.43 -12.86 -9.97
C ALA A 283 -17.23 -12.00 -11.22
N LYS A 284 -17.02 -10.68 -11.04
CA LYS A 284 -16.80 -9.72 -12.10
C LYS A 284 -15.35 -9.26 -12.09
N SER A 285 -14.84 -8.95 -13.28
CA SER A 285 -13.56 -8.27 -13.45
C SER A 285 -13.56 -6.94 -12.69
N LEU A 286 -12.41 -6.61 -12.12
CA LEU A 286 -12.14 -5.37 -11.39
C LEU A 286 -11.49 -4.34 -12.33
N PRO A 287 -11.37 -3.05 -11.96
CA PRO A 287 -10.87 -2.04 -12.91
C PRO A 287 -9.38 -2.21 -13.25
N SER A 288 -8.54 -2.46 -12.25
CA SER A 288 -7.08 -2.56 -12.37
C SER A 288 -6.51 -3.49 -11.29
N SER A 289 -5.20 -3.76 -11.35
CA SER A 289 -4.47 -4.53 -10.35
C SER A 289 -3.02 -4.05 -10.22
N LEU A 290 -2.43 -4.26 -9.04
CA LEU A 290 -0.99 -4.08 -8.82
C LEU A 290 -0.31 -5.44 -8.64
N PRO A 291 0.81 -5.70 -9.33
CA PRO A 291 1.57 -6.92 -9.13
C PRO A 291 2.22 -6.94 -7.73
N LEU A 292 2.38 -8.14 -7.18
CA LEU A 292 3.18 -8.36 -5.97
C LEU A 292 4.67 -8.33 -6.33
N ALA A 293 5.49 -7.68 -5.50
CA ALA A 293 6.93 -7.76 -5.63
C ALA A 293 7.41 -9.17 -5.26
N THR A 294 8.28 -9.72 -6.09
CA THR A 294 8.96 -11.01 -5.86
C THR A 294 10.28 -10.86 -5.11
N GLU A 295 10.79 -9.63 -4.99
CA GLU A 295 12.07 -9.31 -4.36
C GLU A 295 11.92 -8.34 -3.18
N ILE A 296 12.81 -8.50 -2.19
CA ILE A 296 12.86 -7.63 -1.02
C ILE A 296 13.53 -6.31 -1.40
N HIS A 297 12.79 -5.23 -1.25
CA HIS A 297 13.35 -3.88 -1.41
C HIS A 297 14.19 -3.49 -0.19
N PRO A 298 15.28 -2.71 -0.36
CA PRO A 298 16.22 -2.42 0.70
C PRO A 298 15.68 -1.45 1.74
N LYS A 299 16.31 -1.44 2.92
CA LYS A 299 16.05 -0.44 3.97
C LYS A 299 16.25 0.98 3.43
N GLY A 300 15.36 1.88 3.80
CA GLY A 300 15.33 3.27 3.34
C GLY A 300 14.56 3.47 2.04
N TRP A 301 14.10 2.41 1.37
CA TRP A 301 13.38 2.55 0.11
C TRP A 301 12.08 3.35 0.30
N PRO A 302 11.83 4.37 -0.54
CA PRO A 302 10.63 5.18 -0.46
C PRO A 302 9.38 4.37 -0.84
N VAL A 303 8.33 4.48 -0.02
CA VAL A 303 7.06 3.76 -0.20
C VAL A 303 5.86 4.64 0.14
N VAL A 304 4.69 4.23 -0.34
CA VAL A 304 3.40 4.82 0.01
C VAL A 304 2.49 3.72 0.52
N VAL A 305 1.84 3.94 1.66
CA VAL A 305 0.71 3.13 2.12
C VAL A 305 -0.59 3.75 1.63
N ALA A 306 -1.51 2.91 1.19
CA ALA A 306 -2.85 3.31 0.78
C ALA A 306 -3.93 2.48 1.48
N GLY A 307 -5.00 3.12 1.93
CA GLY A 307 -6.15 2.40 2.49
C GLY A 307 -7.23 3.32 3.03
N TYR A 308 -8.39 2.74 3.36
CA TYR A 308 -9.55 3.42 3.94
C TYR A 308 -9.43 3.56 5.46
N GLY A 309 -8.26 4.08 5.87
CA GLY A 309 -7.94 4.39 7.25
C GLY A 309 -8.69 5.63 7.73
N VAL A 310 -9.04 5.65 9.03
CA VAL A 310 -9.78 6.73 9.69
C VAL A 310 -11.21 6.82 9.18
N PHE A 311 -11.44 7.25 7.94
CA PHE A 311 -12.77 7.45 7.39
C PHE A 311 -13.25 6.22 6.64
N SER A 312 -14.49 5.82 6.92
CA SER A 312 -15.16 4.77 6.15
C SER A 312 -15.26 5.19 4.67
N PRO A 313 -15.23 4.24 3.72
CA PRO A 313 -15.53 4.49 2.30
C PRO A 313 -16.83 5.27 2.05
N ARG A 314 -17.75 5.30 3.03
CA ARG A 314 -18.98 6.09 2.97
C ARG A 314 -18.76 7.60 3.03
N TYR A 315 -17.72 8.05 3.74
CA TYR A 315 -17.43 9.48 3.96
C TYR A 315 -16.30 9.97 3.06
N LEU A 316 -15.27 9.15 2.88
CA LEU A 316 -14.20 9.39 1.91
C LEU A 316 -14.21 8.22 0.92
N PRO A 317 -14.71 8.42 -0.31
CA PRO A 317 -14.91 7.33 -1.27
C PRO A 317 -13.58 6.80 -1.84
N THR A 318 -12.49 7.56 -1.72
CA THR A 318 -11.15 7.16 -2.18
C THR A 318 -10.26 6.79 -0.97
N PRO A 319 -9.25 5.93 -1.16
CA PRO A 319 -8.31 5.58 -0.10
C PRO A 319 -7.51 6.81 0.36
N THR A 320 -6.98 6.79 1.58
CA THR A 320 -6.05 7.79 2.10
C THR A 320 -4.62 7.32 1.87
N LEU A 321 -3.73 8.23 1.44
CA LEU A 321 -2.30 7.93 1.25
C LEU A 321 -1.46 8.43 2.42
N SER A 322 -0.41 7.68 2.76
CA SER A 322 0.70 8.19 3.56
C SER A 322 2.05 7.77 2.99
N ARG A 323 2.99 8.71 2.98
CA ARG A 323 4.35 8.49 2.48
C ARG A 323 5.30 8.10 3.61
N GLY A 324 6.27 7.27 3.29
CA GLY A 324 7.33 6.88 4.21
C GLY A 324 8.44 6.10 3.52
N ILE A 325 9.12 5.26 4.31
CA ILE A 325 10.19 4.37 3.85
C ILE A 325 10.00 2.96 4.39
N ILE A 326 10.72 2.01 3.82
CA ILE A 326 10.97 0.68 4.41
C ILE A 326 11.98 0.84 5.54
N SER A 327 11.56 0.69 6.79
CA SER A 327 12.43 0.84 7.96
C SER A 327 13.31 -0.39 8.17
N LYS A 328 12.73 -1.58 8.00
CA LYS A 328 13.39 -2.86 8.22
C LYS A 328 12.55 -4.00 7.63
N THR A 329 13.21 -5.03 7.10
CA THR A 329 12.60 -6.32 6.80
C THR A 329 13.28 -7.38 7.66
N ILE A 330 12.51 -8.19 8.35
CA ILE A 330 13.01 -9.28 9.18
C ILE A 330 12.81 -10.58 8.42
N ASN A 331 13.91 -11.26 8.16
CA ASN A 331 13.91 -12.58 7.55
C ASN A 331 13.95 -13.65 8.65
N PHE A 332 13.36 -14.81 8.37
CA PHE A 332 13.18 -15.89 9.33
C PHE A 332 13.54 -17.25 8.71
N PRO A 333 14.15 -18.18 9.44
CA PRO A 333 14.50 -19.50 8.92
C PRO A 333 13.24 -20.28 8.55
N VAL A 334 13.21 -20.84 7.34
CA VAL A 334 12.05 -21.61 6.86
C VAL A 334 11.88 -22.92 7.65
N GLN A 335 12.94 -23.54 8.19
CA GLN A 335 12.80 -24.77 8.99
C GLN A 335 12.00 -24.58 10.28
N SER A 336 11.94 -23.35 10.79
CA SER A 336 11.19 -23.01 12.00
C SER A 336 9.71 -22.75 11.73
N LEU A 337 9.26 -23.00 10.50
CA LEU A 337 7.89 -22.83 10.02
C LEU A 337 7.26 -24.20 9.75
N HIS A 338 6.02 -24.39 10.19
CA HIS A 338 5.29 -25.64 10.02
C HIS A 338 3.95 -25.38 9.34
N LEU A 339 3.53 -26.25 8.42
CA LEU A 339 2.16 -26.20 7.90
C LEU A 339 1.18 -26.64 8.99
N SER A 340 -0.04 -26.13 8.95
CA SER A 340 -1.10 -26.54 9.87
C SER A 340 -1.42 -28.04 9.78
N GLU A 341 -1.36 -28.76 10.91
CA GLU A 341 -1.66 -30.20 10.99
C GLU A 341 -3.13 -30.57 10.68
N HIS A 342 -4.04 -29.59 10.56
CA HIS A 342 -5.46 -29.83 10.28
C HIS A 342 -5.81 -29.89 8.79
N GLN A 343 -4.83 -29.91 7.90
CA GLN A 343 -5.04 -30.14 6.48
C GLN A 343 -4.32 -31.42 6.06
N SER A 344 -4.93 -32.56 6.39
CA SER A 344 -4.57 -33.82 5.76
C SER A 344 -4.89 -33.71 4.26
N PHE A 345 -3.83 -33.60 3.45
CA PHE A 345 -3.90 -34.11 2.09
C PHE A 345 -4.27 -35.59 2.21
N ALA A 346 -5.49 -35.94 1.81
CA ALA A 346 -5.85 -37.33 1.61
C ALA A 346 -5.09 -37.84 0.39
N VAL A 347 -3.80 -38.13 0.59
CA VAL A 347 -3.11 -39.13 -0.21
C VAL A 347 -3.59 -40.44 0.38
N GLU A 348 -4.51 -41.11 -0.31
CA GLU A 348 -4.79 -42.51 -0.04
C GLU A 348 -3.49 -43.30 -0.25
N HIS A 349 -2.71 -43.44 0.82
CA HIS A 349 -1.70 -44.48 0.89
C HIS A 349 -2.45 -45.80 1.02
N SER A 350 -2.71 -46.44 -0.11
CA SER A 350 -2.95 -47.88 -0.13
C SER A 350 -1.72 -48.55 0.48
N SER A 351 -1.89 -49.00 1.71
CA SER A 351 -0.94 -49.85 2.43
C SER A 351 -0.63 -51.10 1.61
N LEU A 352 0.60 -51.24 1.15
CA LEU A 352 1.16 -52.55 0.82
C LEU A 352 2.53 -52.66 1.48
N SER A 353 2.65 -53.75 2.21
CA SER A 353 3.72 -54.18 3.10
C SER A 353 5.09 -54.25 2.43
N GLU A 354 6.12 -54.10 3.27
CA GLU A 354 7.51 -54.45 2.98
C GLU A 354 7.61 -55.85 2.38
N GLU A 355 8.15 -55.96 1.17
CA GLU A 355 8.90 -57.14 0.74
C GLU A 355 10.02 -56.70 -0.20
N THR A 356 11.25 -56.87 0.29
CA THR A 356 12.50 -56.76 -0.46
C THR A 356 12.50 -57.75 -1.63
N ASN A 357 12.61 -57.27 -2.87
CA ASN A 357 13.15 -58.09 -3.96
C ASN A 357 13.82 -57.23 -5.04
N THR A 358 15.13 -57.40 -5.11
CA THR A 358 16.02 -57.01 -6.20
C THR A 358 15.69 -57.87 -7.42
N LEU A 359 15.28 -57.30 -8.56
CA LEU A 359 15.28 -58.01 -9.85
C LEU A 359 15.23 -57.08 -11.07
N MET A 360 16.38 -57.06 -11.77
CA MET A 360 16.61 -57.01 -13.22
C MET A 360 15.52 -56.42 -14.13
N ILE A 361 15.85 -55.27 -14.72
CA ILE A 361 15.22 -54.75 -15.94
C ILE A 361 15.54 -55.72 -17.09
N SER A 362 14.51 -56.36 -17.64
CA SER A 362 14.57 -57.02 -18.94
C SER A 362 13.91 -56.15 -20.00
N LYS A 363 14.61 -56.05 -21.13
CA LYS A 363 14.21 -55.36 -22.36
C LYS A 363 12.85 -55.83 -22.86
N VAL A 364 12.01 -54.88 -23.29
CA VAL A 364 11.11 -55.08 -24.43
C VAL A 364 11.29 -53.90 -25.38
N SER A 365 11.56 -54.25 -26.62
CA SER A 365 11.77 -53.42 -27.81
C SER A 365 10.46 -53.27 -28.61
N GLU A 366 10.54 -52.38 -29.61
CA GLU A 366 9.67 -52.14 -30.79
C GLU A 366 8.92 -50.80 -30.68
N ASP A 367 9.27 -49.72 -31.39
CA ASP A 367 9.55 -49.39 -32.80
C ASP A 367 8.37 -48.72 -33.54
N CYS A 368 8.76 -47.75 -34.38
CA CYS A 368 8.04 -47.01 -35.44
C CYS A 368 7.35 -45.69 -35.01
N THR A 369 7.95 -44.50 -35.27
CA THR A 369 7.98 -43.70 -36.53
C THR A 369 6.58 -43.18 -36.92
N ASP A 370 6.28 -41.91 -37.26
CA ASP A 370 6.99 -40.87 -37.99
C ASP A 370 6.34 -39.47 -37.80
N SER A 371 7.18 -38.47 -37.55
CA SER A 371 7.30 -37.21 -38.33
C SER A 371 6.22 -36.11 -38.32
N CYS A 372 6.61 -34.91 -37.86
CA CYS A 372 6.56 -33.68 -38.68
C CYS A 372 7.46 -32.58 -38.06
N LYS A 373 8.46 -32.15 -38.84
CA LYS A 373 9.40 -31.03 -38.57
C LYS A 373 8.85 -29.74 -39.18
N ILE A 374 9.13 -28.56 -38.56
CA ILE A 374 9.68 -27.26 -39.07
C ILE A 374 9.79 -26.33 -37.83
N LYS A 375 10.96 -26.09 -37.17
CA LYS A 375 12.12 -25.18 -37.41
C LYS A 375 11.80 -23.67 -37.43
N ASP A 376 12.14 -22.91 -36.37
CA ASP A 376 13.39 -22.13 -36.10
C ASP A 376 13.16 -20.64 -36.52
N GLY A 377 13.52 -19.55 -35.81
CA GLY A 377 14.27 -19.20 -34.59
C GLY A 377 13.96 -17.72 -34.27
N PHE A 378 14.33 -17.09 -33.16
CA PHE A 378 15.68 -16.90 -32.63
C PHE A 378 15.62 -16.45 -31.14
N PHE A 379 16.51 -17.00 -30.33
CA PHE A 379 16.73 -16.73 -28.90
C PHE A 379 18.07 -15.98 -28.71
N SER A 380 18.18 -15.19 -27.64
CA SER A 380 19.39 -15.07 -26.79
C SER A 380 18.97 -14.46 -25.45
N GLN A 381 18.74 -15.25 -24.39
CA GLN A 381 19.66 -15.61 -23.28
C GLN A 381 20.19 -14.38 -22.49
N SER A 382 20.19 -14.35 -21.14
CA SER A 382 20.51 -15.41 -20.18
C SER A 382 19.95 -15.16 -18.76
N SER A 383 19.44 -16.21 -18.11
CA SER A 383 19.74 -16.58 -16.71
C SER A 383 19.26 -18.01 -16.46
N GLN A 384 20.06 -18.79 -15.75
CA GLN A 384 20.05 -20.26 -15.72
C GLN A 384 18.75 -20.86 -15.12
N ASN A 385 18.12 -21.77 -15.86
CA ASN A 385 16.99 -22.59 -15.42
C ASN A 385 17.43 -24.05 -15.27
N ILE A 386 16.93 -24.69 -14.21
CA ILE A 386 16.87 -26.14 -14.05
C ILE A 386 15.79 -26.66 -15.03
N GLU A 387 16.17 -27.50 -16.00
CA GLU A 387 15.23 -28.13 -16.93
C GLU A 387 14.62 -29.40 -16.32
N LEU A 388 13.29 -29.48 -16.29
CA LEU A 388 12.53 -30.73 -16.16
C LEU A 388 11.58 -30.83 -17.36
N HIS A 389 11.71 -31.91 -18.12
CA HIS A 389 10.85 -32.24 -19.26
C HIS A 389 9.48 -32.74 -18.78
N CYS A 390 8.39 -32.16 -19.29
CA CYS A 390 7.03 -32.68 -19.08
C CYS A 390 6.39 -33.10 -20.41
N GLY A 391 6.03 -34.39 -20.52
CA GLY A 391 5.05 -34.89 -21.48
C GLY A 391 3.63 -34.47 -21.07
N ARG A 392 2.73 -34.33 -22.04
CA ARG A 392 1.34 -33.91 -21.85
C ARG A 392 0.48 -35.04 -21.25
N GLU A 393 0.29 -35.04 -19.92
CA GLU A 393 -0.88 -35.61 -19.23
C GLU A 393 -1.20 -34.77 -17.96
N ASP A 394 -2.50 -34.57 -17.68
CA ASP A 394 -3.13 -33.89 -16.52
C ASP A 394 -2.39 -32.73 -15.83
N SER A 395 -2.42 -31.56 -16.48
CA SER A 395 -1.72 -30.33 -16.07
C SER A 395 -2.07 -29.76 -14.69
N LYS A 396 -3.20 -30.13 -14.08
CA LYS A 396 -3.64 -29.59 -12.77
C LYS A 396 -3.03 -30.32 -11.58
N LYS A 397 -2.83 -31.64 -11.67
CA LYS A 397 -2.22 -32.42 -10.59
C LYS A 397 -0.71 -32.20 -10.55
N HIS A 398 -0.11 -32.13 -11.74
CA HIS A 398 1.32 -31.95 -11.93
C HIS A 398 1.86 -30.58 -11.45
N SER A 399 1.05 -29.50 -11.46
CA SER A 399 1.48 -28.18 -10.98
C SER A 399 1.51 -28.08 -9.45
N ILE A 400 0.54 -28.70 -8.77
CA ILE A 400 0.47 -28.78 -7.30
C ILE A 400 1.63 -29.60 -6.76
N ASP A 401 1.89 -30.78 -7.34
CA ASP A 401 3.01 -31.64 -6.92
C ASP A 401 4.34 -30.90 -7.11
N SER A 402 4.51 -30.18 -8.23
CA SER A 402 5.70 -29.36 -8.49
C SER A 402 5.86 -28.18 -7.51
N PHE A 403 4.76 -27.51 -7.14
CA PHE A 403 4.82 -26.43 -6.14
C PHE A 403 5.06 -26.97 -4.73
N ALA A 404 4.43 -28.09 -4.37
CA ALA A 404 4.63 -28.78 -3.10
C ALA A 404 6.08 -29.25 -2.96
N ASP A 405 6.66 -29.80 -4.02
CA ASP A 405 8.06 -30.19 -4.08
C ASP A 405 8.97 -28.97 -3.95
N TYR A 406 8.70 -27.90 -4.69
CA TYR A 406 9.44 -26.64 -4.57
C TYR A 406 9.39 -26.09 -3.14
N TRP A 407 8.20 -26.03 -2.54
CA TRP A 407 8.00 -25.54 -1.19
C TRP A 407 8.75 -26.43 -0.18
N THR A 408 8.67 -27.74 -0.35
CA THR A 408 9.38 -28.73 0.49
C THR A 408 10.90 -28.57 0.36
N VAL A 409 11.41 -28.28 -0.84
CA VAL A 409 12.83 -27.99 -1.07
C VAL A 409 13.23 -26.68 -0.38
N CYS A 410 12.42 -25.62 -0.49
CA CYS A 410 12.65 -24.37 0.24
C CYS A 410 12.71 -24.58 1.76
N MET A 411 11.86 -25.47 2.30
CA MET A 411 11.86 -25.80 3.73
C MET A 411 13.09 -26.59 4.20
N LYS A 412 13.89 -27.18 3.31
CA LYS A 412 15.04 -28.04 3.70
C LYS A 412 16.40 -27.34 3.67
N ASN A 413 16.54 -26.18 3.01
CA ASN A 413 17.86 -25.65 2.57
C ASN A 413 18.38 -24.39 3.32
N ASP A 414 18.19 -24.25 4.63
CA ASP A 414 18.62 -23.06 5.42
C ASP A 414 18.16 -21.72 4.80
N GLN A 415 17.07 -21.77 4.02
CA GLN A 415 16.56 -20.59 3.35
C GLN A 415 15.89 -19.66 4.35
N MET A 416 16.05 -18.37 4.09
CA MET A 416 15.44 -17.31 4.87
C MET A 416 14.25 -16.75 4.09
N ILE A 417 13.09 -16.65 4.73
CA ILE A 417 11.90 -16.04 4.15
C ILE A 417 11.62 -14.69 4.83
N PRO A 418 11.25 -13.63 4.10
CA PRO A 418 10.87 -12.37 4.73
C PRO A 418 9.56 -12.57 5.51
N LEU A 419 9.64 -12.49 6.84
CA LEU A 419 8.52 -12.77 7.73
C LEU A 419 7.71 -11.50 8.01
N MET A 420 8.39 -10.38 8.20
CA MET A 420 7.80 -9.12 8.64
C MET A 420 8.52 -7.92 8.02
N MET A 421 7.76 -6.91 7.63
CA MET A 421 8.25 -5.63 7.13
C MET A 421 7.78 -4.49 8.03
N GLN A 422 8.67 -3.54 8.34
CA GLN A 422 8.37 -2.33 9.07
C GLN A 422 8.42 -1.11 8.13
N THR A 423 7.46 -0.19 8.26
CA THR A 423 7.44 1.09 7.53
C THR A 423 7.18 2.29 8.45
N THR A 424 7.66 3.47 8.03
CA THR A 424 7.36 4.76 8.66
C THR A 424 6.08 5.44 8.17
N CYS A 425 5.45 4.91 7.10
CA CYS A 425 4.17 5.42 6.61
C CYS A 425 3.15 5.42 7.75
N ALA A 426 2.23 6.37 7.77
CA ALA A 426 1.18 6.37 8.78
C ALA A 426 0.11 5.31 8.50
N VAL A 427 -0.26 4.51 9.51
CA VAL A 427 -1.27 3.45 9.41
C VAL A 427 -2.31 3.64 10.52
N TYR A 428 -3.58 3.58 10.11
CA TYR A 428 -4.73 3.79 11.00
C TYR A 428 -5.69 2.62 10.97
N ALA A 429 -6.56 2.54 11.98
CA ALA A 429 -7.72 1.64 11.94
C ALA A 429 -8.49 1.82 10.62
N GLY A 430 -8.77 0.70 9.95
CA GLY A 430 -9.35 0.64 8.60
C GLY A 430 -8.33 0.49 7.46
N THR A 431 -7.04 0.73 7.71
CA THR A 431 -5.96 0.55 6.71
C THR A 431 -5.51 -0.91 6.56
N SER A 432 -5.75 -1.74 7.56
CA SER A 432 -5.38 -3.16 7.55
C SER A 432 -5.89 -3.87 6.29
N GLY A 433 -5.01 -4.64 5.66
CA GLY A 433 -5.19 -5.27 4.34
C GLY A 433 -4.84 -4.36 3.15
N GLY A 434 -4.58 -3.07 3.37
CA GLY A 434 -4.12 -2.14 2.35
C GLY A 434 -2.66 -2.38 1.95
N PRO A 435 -2.24 -1.97 0.73
CA PRO A 435 -0.89 -2.22 0.25
C PRO A 435 0.11 -1.18 0.74
N VAL A 436 1.35 -1.65 0.94
CA VAL A 436 2.58 -0.85 0.88
C VAL A 436 3.06 -0.90 -0.57
N ILE A 437 3.17 0.25 -1.23
CA ILE A 437 3.48 0.37 -2.65
C ILE A 437 4.85 1.00 -2.84
N ALA A 438 5.67 0.39 -3.69
CA ALA A 438 6.94 0.95 -4.13
C ALA A 438 6.93 1.13 -5.65
N LEU A 439 7.76 2.05 -6.15
CA LEU A 439 8.11 2.14 -7.57
C LEU A 439 9.42 1.38 -7.78
N HIS A 440 9.35 0.31 -8.56
CA HIS A 440 10.52 -0.42 -9.05
C HIS A 440 10.97 0.17 -10.40
N PRO A 441 12.27 0.44 -10.63
CA PRO A 441 12.75 1.04 -11.88
C PRO A 441 12.37 0.24 -13.13
N GLN A 442 12.37 -1.09 -13.03
CA GLN A 442 12.13 -1.97 -14.18
C GLN A 442 10.67 -2.48 -14.27
N HIS A 443 9.95 -2.53 -13.15
CA HIS A 443 8.64 -3.19 -13.07
C HIS A 443 7.49 -2.22 -12.77
N GLY A 444 7.79 -0.93 -12.58
CA GLY A 444 6.80 0.06 -12.23
C GLY A 444 6.29 -0.10 -10.80
N PHE A 445 5.03 0.27 -10.56
CA PHE A 445 4.44 0.19 -9.22
C PHE A 445 4.13 -1.26 -8.83
N GLN A 446 4.60 -1.65 -7.65
CA GLN A 446 4.39 -3.00 -7.11
C GLN A 446 3.95 -2.91 -5.64
N VAL A 447 3.18 -3.91 -5.20
CA VAL A 447 2.91 -4.12 -3.78
C VAL A 447 4.12 -4.81 -3.17
N VAL A 448 4.78 -4.14 -2.22
CA VAL A 448 5.94 -4.69 -1.49
C VAL A 448 5.55 -5.27 -0.13
N GLY A 449 4.35 -4.94 0.37
CA GLY A 449 3.79 -5.57 1.55
C GLY A 449 2.31 -5.28 1.76
N ILE A 450 1.68 -6.01 2.67
CA ILE A 450 0.28 -5.87 3.07
C ILE A 450 0.22 -5.43 4.53
N VAL A 451 -0.37 -4.27 4.80
CA VAL A 451 -0.44 -3.67 6.14
C VAL A 451 -1.27 -4.53 7.07
N VAL A 452 -0.72 -4.93 8.22
CA VAL A 452 -1.44 -5.74 9.22
C VAL A 452 -1.87 -4.89 10.40
N CYS A 453 -0.90 -4.31 11.11
CA CYS A 453 -1.15 -3.59 12.36
C CYS A 453 -0.19 -2.40 12.55
N ASN A 454 -0.63 -1.48 13.40
CA ASN A 454 0.23 -0.47 14.01
C ASN A 454 0.73 -0.95 15.38
N THR A 455 1.87 -0.43 15.83
CA THR A 455 2.42 -0.77 17.16
C THR A 455 1.62 -0.04 18.24
N GLN A 456 1.23 -0.74 19.31
CA GLN A 456 0.54 -0.15 20.46
C GLN A 456 1.28 -0.49 21.76
N ASP A 457 1.45 0.50 22.64
CA ASP A 457 1.84 0.28 24.03
C ASP A 457 0.70 -0.41 24.77
N THR A 458 0.92 -1.65 25.20
CA THR A 458 -0.08 -2.45 25.90
C THR A 458 -0.44 -1.89 27.27
N LYS A 459 0.47 -1.15 27.93
CA LYS A 459 0.26 -0.55 29.26
C LYS A 459 -0.56 0.73 29.18
N ASN A 460 -0.19 1.63 28.27
CA ASN A 460 -0.81 2.95 28.16
C ASN A 460 -1.90 3.03 27.10
N LYS A 461 -2.12 1.96 26.32
CA LYS A 461 -3.01 1.92 25.15
C LYS A 461 -2.69 2.96 24.08
N ALA A 462 -1.50 3.55 24.13
CA ALA A 462 -1.04 4.53 23.17
C ALA A 462 -0.61 3.83 21.88
N SER A 463 -1.18 4.22 20.75
CA SER A 463 -0.80 3.71 19.44
C SER A 463 0.30 4.58 18.81
N PHE A 464 1.25 3.93 18.17
CA PHE A 464 2.38 4.54 17.45
C PHE A 464 2.17 4.35 15.95
N PRO A 465 1.43 5.26 15.28
CA PRO A 465 1.00 5.08 13.89
C PRO A 465 2.14 5.14 12.87
N HIS A 466 3.41 5.22 13.28
CA HIS A 466 4.59 5.29 12.39
C HIS A 466 5.59 4.15 12.62
N ILE A 467 5.19 3.17 13.43
CA ILE A 467 5.88 1.90 13.58
C ILE A 467 4.86 0.83 13.22
N ASN A 468 4.80 0.52 11.93
CA ASN A 468 3.74 -0.34 11.40
C ASN A 468 4.33 -1.58 10.76
N LEU A 469 3.60 -2.68 10.92
CA LEU A 469 4.02 -4.00 10.50
C LEU A 469 3.17 -4.46 9.31
N ALA A 470 3.84 -5.04 8.32
CA ALA A 470 3.25 -5.54 7.10
C ALA A 470 3.78 -6.93 6.77
N VAL A 471 2.96 -7.76 6.12
CA VAL A 471 3.40 -9.01 5.50
C VAL A 471 4.19 -8.66 4.23
N PRO A 472 5.47 -9.06 4.10
CA PRO A 472 6.25 -8.80 2.90
C PRO A 472 5.65 -9.53 1.69
N ALA A 473 5.42 -8.82 0.57
CA ALA A 473 4.89 -9.42 -0.64
C ALA A 473 5.74 -10.58 -1.20
N PRO A 474 7.10 -10.52 -1.18
CA PRO A 474 7.94 -11.62 -1.65
C PRO A 474 7.69 -12.95 -0.92
N ALA A 475 7.18 -12.91 0.32
CA ALA A 475 6.89 -14.11 1.09
C ALA A 475 5.68 -14.90 0.56
N ILE A 476 4.76 -14.21 -0.12
CA ILE A 476 3.48 -14.76 -0.54
C ILE A 476 3.28 -14.73 -2.06
N ALA A 477 4.09 -13.97 -2.80
CA ALA A 477 3.90 -13.68 -4.22
C ALA A 477 3.73 -14.95 -5.06
N ARG A 478 4.63 -15.92 -4.90
CA ARG A 478 4.61 -17.18 -5.67
C ARG A 478 3.38 -18.03 -5.38
N ILE A 479 2.92 -18.07 -4.14
CA ILE A 479 1.71 -18.80 -3.73
C ILE A 479 0.48 -18.19 -4.40
N ILE A 480 0.38 -16.86 -4.38
CA ILE A 480 -0.73 -16.12 -4.99
C ILE A 480 -0.72 -16.24 -6.51
N GLU A 481 0.46 -16.16 -7.14
CA GLU A 481 0.62 -16.33 -8.58
C GLU A 481 0.21 -17.73 -9.04
N GLU A 482 0.67 -18.77 -8.35
CA GLU A 482 0.26 -20.15 -8.64
C GLU A 482 -1.26 -20.33 -8.48
N TYR A 483 -1.88 -19.73 -7.46
CA TYR A 483 -3.34 -19.73 -7.34
C TYR A 483 -4.03 -19.02 -8.51
N ILE A 484 -3.52 -17.86 -8.94
CA ILE A 484 -4.08 -17.11 -10.08
C ILE A 484 -3.98 -17.93 -11.37
N ILE A 485 -2.88 -18.64 -11.59
CA ILE A 485 -2.62 -19.43 -12.81
C ILE A 485 -3.43 -20.73 -12.80
N SER A 486 -3.37 -21.50 -11.70
CA SER A 486 -3.98 -22.82 -11.60
C SER A 486 -5.47 -22.78 -11.28
N GLY A 487 -5.92 -21.73 -10.58
CA GLY A 487 -7.24 -21.66 -9.95
C GLY A 487 -7.40 -22.58 -8.75
N ASP A 488 -6.36 -23.31 -8.34
CA ASP A 488 -6.43 -24.27 -7.25
C ASP A 488 -6.30 -23.61 -5.87
N LYS A 489 -7.38 -23.70 -5.09
CA LYS A 489 -7.43 -23.13 -3.75
C LYS A 489 -6.54 -23.87 -2.75
N ASN A 490 -6.16 -25.13 -3.01
CA ASN A 490 -5.32 -25.87 -2.08
C ASN A 490 -3.92 -25.26 -1.97
N VAL A 491 -3.41 -24.62 -3.03
CA VAL A 491 -2.14 -23.88 -2.99
C VAL A 491 -2.17 -22.75 -1.96
N LEU A 492 -3.34 -22.17 -1.65
CA LEU A 492 -3.43 -21.12 -0.63
C LEU A 492 -3.18 -21.64 0.79
N SER A 493 -3.24 -22.96 1.03
CA SER A 493 -2.88 -23.57 2.32
C SER A 493 -1.46 -23.22 2.78
N TYR A 494 -0.54 -23.02 1.84
CA TYR A 494 0.85 -22.62 2.12
C TYR A 494 0.97 -21.22 2.72
N LEU A 495 -0.11 -20.43 2.77
CA LEU A 495 -0.15 -19.17 3.53
C LEU A 495 -0.43 -19.40 5.03
N ASP A 496 -1.02 -20.55 5.41
CA ASP A 496 -1.37 -20.86 6.80
C ASP A 496 -0.28 -21.68 7.48
N ILE A 497 0.79 -20.97 7.81
CA ILE A 497 1.99 -21.50 8.46
C ILE A 497 1.98 -21.16 9.95
N GLU A 498 2.46 -22.06 10.79
CA GLU A 498 2.63 -21.87 12.24
C GLU A 498 4.09 -21.77 12.64
N SER A 499 4.36 -20.92 13.63
CA SER A 499 5.63 -20.91 14.36
C SER A 499 5.50 -20.09 15.63
N THR A 500 5.83 -20.70 16.78
CA THR A 500 5.81 -20.01 18.08
C THR A 500 6.81 -18.87 18.11
N ALA A 501 8.02 -19.07 17.56
CA ALA A 501 9.06 -18.04 17.52
C ALA A 501 8.69 -16.88 16.58
N ALA A 502 8.14 -17.17 15.40
CA ALA A 502 7.65 -16.11 14.51
C ALA A 502 6.49 -15.33 15.16
N SER A 503 5.59 -16.01 15.86
CA SER A 503 4.47 -15.38 16.58
C SER A 503 4.96 -14.46 17.70
N GLN A 504 6.00 -14.87 18.44
CA GLN A 504 6.65 -14.03 19.46
C GLN A 504 7.29 -12.79 18.84
N LEU A 505 7.90 -12.92 17.66
CA LEU A 505 8.46 -11.79 16.94
C LEU A 505 7.37 -10.79 16.50
N TRP A 506 6.23 -11.26 15.99
CA TRP A 506 5.05 -10.42 15.69
C TRP A 506 4.47 -9.73 16.93
N ALA A 507 4.60 -10.35 18.11
CA ALA A 507 4.26 -9.74 19.39
C ALA A 507 5.34 -8.80 19.95
N LEU A 508 6.44 -8.57 19.20
CA LEU A 508 7.62 -7.81 19.65
C LEU A 508 8.20 -8.33 20.98
N GLY A 509 8.05 -9.64 21.22
CA GLY A 509 8.57 -10.33 22.39
C GLY A 509 10.08 -10.56 22.32
N VAL A 510 10.68 -10.86 23.48
CA VAL A 510 12.09 -11.26 23.56
C VAL A 510 12.21 -12.71 23.10
N LEU A 511 12.96 -12.95 22.03
CA LEU A 511 13.33 -14.30 21.61
C LEU A 511 14.48 -14.82 22.48
N SER A 512 14.37 -16.05 22.99
CA SER A 512 15.52 -16.73 23.58
C SER A 512 16.52 -17.13 22.49
N LYS A 513 17.81 -17.07 22.79
CA LYS A 513 18.90 -17.45 21.85
C LYS A 513 18.79 -18.88 21.29
N SER A 514 18.00 -19.74 21.92
CA SER A 514 17.74 -21.13 21.50
C SER A 514 16.56 -21.27 20.52
N SER A 515 15.94 -20.17 20.10
CA SER A 515 14.71 -20.14 19.28
C SER A 515 14.90 -19.48 17.90
N LEU A 516 16.14 -19.07 17.61
CA LEU A 516 16.67 -18.61 16.33
C LEU A 516 17.69 -19.65 15.88
#